data_AF-A0A3Q3GKV0-F1
#
_entry.id   AF-A0A3Q3GKV0-F1
#
_cell.length_a   1.000
_cell.length_b   1.000
_cell.length_c   1.000
_cell.angle_alpha   90.00
_cell.angle_beta   90.00
_cell.angle_gamma   90.00
#
_symmetry.space_group_name_H-M   'P 1'
#
loop_
_entity.id
_entity.type
_entity.pdbx_description
1 polymer ?
#
loop_
_entity_poly.entity_id
_entity_poly.type
_entity_poly.pdbx_seq_one_letter_code
_entity_poly.pdbx_strand_id
1 'polypeptide(L)'
;MSWRSSFRCSKFRHVFGKPSTKEHSYDGVPITRSVHDNHYCSANPCFIAVVTECAGGGSFLVLPIHHTGRVDPQHPRVCGHSGRVLDVKWNPFDDHCIASCSEDCTVKIWDVPVCGVQQNLTKARKTLIGHSRRVGLIEWHPTAENLLTPSTPGRGAICPGGSQTRPKSPSGRTAAPHTAASPRKDLHRQPRAR
;
A
#
# COMPACT_ATOMS: atom_id res chain seq x y z
N MET A 1 29.37 35.02 -41.16
CA MET A 1 29.08 34.07 -40.07
C MET A 1 28.15 34.75 -39.06
N SER A 2 26.84 34.47 -39.11
CA SER A 2 25.90 35.08 -38.17
C SER A 2 25.92 34.34 -36.84
N TRP A 3 26.60 34.90 -35.84
CA TRP A 3 26.43 34.49 -34.44
C TRP A 3 25.04 34.91 -33.97
N ARG A 4 24.03 34.05 -34.13
CA ARG A 4 22.79 34.17 -33.37
C ARG A 4 23.10 33.70 -31.96
N SER A 5 23.27 34.63 -31.02
CA SER A 5 23.16 34.32 -29.60
C SER A 5 21.77 33.73 -29.39
N SER A 6 21.68 32.40 -29.28
CA SER A 6 20.45 31.71 -28.93
C SER A 6 20.20 31.96 -27.44
N PHE A 7 19.79 33.18 -27.09
CA PHE A 7 19.28 33.50 -25.77
C PHE A 7 18.16 32.50 -25.46
N ARG A 8 18.42 31.54 -24.57
CA ARG A 8 17.37 30.67 -24.05
C ARG A 8 16.48 31.52 -23.13
N CYS A 9 15.47 32.16 -23.71
CA CYS A 9 14.41 32.81 -22.97
C CYS A 9 13.48 31.73 -22.38
N SER A 10 13.71 31.37 -21.11
CA SER A 10 12.74 30.56 -20.37
C SER A 10 11.65 31.46 -19.82
N LYS A 11 10.38 31.13 -20.08
CA LYS A 11 9.22 31.78 -19.44
C LYS A 11 9.26 31.62 -17.90
N PHE A 12 10.02 30.66 -17.39
CA PHE A 12 10.15 30.35 -15.97
C PHE A 12 11.35 31.01 -15.30
N ARG A 13 12.02 31.97 -15.97
CA ARG A 13 13.23 32.64 -15.45
C ARG A 13 13.03 33.31 -14.10
N HIS A 14 11.80 33.69 -13.77
CA HIS A 14 11.44 34.44 -12.57
C HIS A 14 10.48 33.68 -11.64
N VAL A 15 10.43 32.34 -11.73
CA VAL A 15 9.66 31.52 -10.77
C VAL A 15 10.42 31.46 -9.45
N PHE A 16 9.76 31.83 -8.35
CA PHE A 16 10.29 31.71 -7.00
C PHE A 16 9.23 31.13 -6.05
N GLY A 17 9.68 30.40 -5.03
CA GLY A 17 8.80 29.83 -4.00
C GLY A 17 8.49 30.87 -2.92
N LYS A 18 7.22 30.99 -2.54
CA LYS A 18 6.79 31.77 -1.38
C LYS A 18 6.22 30.81 -0.33
N PRO A 19 6.83 30.68 0.86
CA PRO A 19 6.28 29.84 1.90
C PRO A 19 4.93 30.38 2.38
N SER A 20 4.05 29.46 2.80
CA SER A 20 2.76 29.79 3.37
C SER A 20 2.91 30.42 4.76
N THR A 21 1.92 31.20 5.19
CA THR A 21 1.89 31.73 6.56
C THR A 21 1.54 30.64 7.57
N LYS A 22 1.77 30.90 8.86
CA LYS A 22 1.58 29.89 9.91
C LYS A 22 0.11 29.45 10.03
N GLU A 23 -0.82 30.34 9.76
CA GLU A 23 -2.27 30.09 9.76
C GLU A 23 -2.69 29.09 8.67
N HIS A 24 -1.93 29.05 7.57
CA HIS A 24 -2.10 28.16 6.44
C HIS A 24 -1.10 27.00 6.44
N SER A 25 -0.56 26.67 7.62
CA SER A 25 0.36 25.55 7.84
C SER A 25 -0.24 24.53 8.81
N TYR A 26 0.30 23.31 8.82
CA TYR A 26 -0.07 22.27 9.77
C TYR A 26 0.98 22.19 10.87
N ASP A 27 0.62 22.58 12.09
CA ASP A 27 1.52 22.57 13.25
C ASP A 27 1.19 21.39 14.17
N GLY A 28 2.19 20.87 14.89
CA GLY A 28 2.01 19.76 15.84
C GLY A 28 1.82 18.37 15.22
N VAL A 29 2.10 18.19 13.93
CA VAL A 29 2.03 16.88 13.26
C VAL A 29 3.22 16.01 13.69
N PRO A 30 3.02 14.81 14.28
CA PRO A 30 4.10 13.94 14.71
C PRO A 30 4.66 13.14 13.53
N ILE A 31 5.46 13.80 12.70
CA ILE A 31 6.11 13.21 11.52
C ILE A 31 7.05 12.07 11.94
N THR A 32 7.11 11.02 11.13
CA THR A 32 8.04 9.90 11.34
C THR A 32 9.50 10.34 11.39
N ARG A 33 10.29 9.79 12.32
CA ARG A 33 11.76 9.94 12.36
C ARG A 33 12.48 8.81 11.63
N SER A 34 11.77 7.99 10.85
CA SER A 34 12.39 6.90 10.11
C SER A 34 13.39 7.43 9.07
N VAL A 35 14.48 6.69 8.89
CA VAL A 35 15.60 7.08 8.01
C VAL A 35 15.51 6.30 6.70
N HIS A 36 14.52 6.64 5.88
CA HIS A 36 14.33 6.10 4.53
C HIS A 36 14.21 7.24 3.50
N ASP A 37 14.52 6.94 2.24
CA ASP A 37 14.51 7.92 1.13
C ASP A 37 13.12 8.06 0.50
N ASN A 38 12.09 8.22 1.34
CA ASN A 38 10.70 8.32 0.91
C ASN A 38 10.14 9.73 1.12
N HIS A 39 9.05 10.05 0.42
CA HIS A 39 8.46 11.40 0.50
C HIS A 39 7.69 11.62 1.81
N TYR A 40 7.24 10.56 2.51
CA TYR A 40 6.48 10.57 3.77
C TYR A 40 5.17 11.36 3.80
N CYS A 41 4.91 12.17 2.80
CA CYS A 41 3.68 12.91 2.62
C CYS A 41 3.19 12.79 1.18
N SER A 42 1.88 12.83 1.03
CA SER A 42 1.21 12.86 -0.26
C SER A 42 -0.03 13.74 -0.13
N ALA A 43 -0.30 14.56 -1.14
CA ALA A 43 -1.43 15.47 -1.15
C ALA A 43 -2.26 15.26 -2.41
N ASN A 44 -3.56 15.41 -2.30
CA ASN A 44 -4.50 15.53 -3.40
C ASN A 44 -5.31 16.83 -3.24
N PRO A 45 -6.31 17.15 -4.07
CA PRO A 45 -7.09 18.39 -3.92
C PRO A 45 -7.90 18.53 -2.62
N CYS A 46 -8.17 17.42 -1.91
CA CYS A 46 -9.04 17.41 -0.73
C CYS A 46 -8.29 17.20 0.61
N PHE A 47 -7.21 16.43 0.58
CA PHE A 47 -6.54 15.89 1.76
C PHE A 47 -5.02 15.88 1.60
N ILE A 48 -4.34 15.91 2.74
CA ILE A 48 -2.91 15.68 2.89
C ILE A 48 -2.74 14.46 3.79
N ALA A 49 -2.01 13.47 3.31
CA ALA A 49 -1.58 12.32 4.07
C ALA A 49 -0.14 12.51 4.56
N VAL A 50 0.11 12.23 5.83
CA VAL A 50 1.45 12.34 6.44
C VAL A 50 1.73 11.10 7.27
N VAL A 51 2.84 10.44 6.98
CA VAL A 51 3.31 9.28 7.74
C VAL A 51 3.77 9.72 9.14
N THR A 52 3.22 9.08 10.17
CA THR A 52 3.50 9.42 11.57
C THR A 52 4.22 8.30 12.30
N GLU A 53 5.04 8.66 13.29
CA GLU A 53 5.64 7.67 14.17
C GLU A 53 4.62 7.19 15.22
N CYS A 54 4.53 5.88 15.43
CA CYS A 54 3.73 5.29 16.50
C CYS A 54 4.53 4.18 17.20
N ALA A 55 4.41 4.08 18.52
CA ALA A 55 5.15 3.11 19.32
C ALA A 55 4.70 1.64 19.11
N GLY A 56 3.49 1.43 18.61
CA GLY A 56 2.84 0.10 18.55
C GLY A 56 2.54 -0.42 17.14
N GLY A 57 3.17 0.13 16.09
CA GLY A 57 2.93 -0.26 14.69
C GLY A 57 3.11 0.90 13.73
N GLY A 58 2.57 0.76 12.52
CA GLY A 58 2.60 1.82 11.52
C GLY A 58 1.27 2.55 11.42
N SER A 59 1.32 3.89 11.45
CA SER A 59 0.16 4.73 11.22
C SER A 59 0.51 5.98 10.41
N PHE A 60 -0.52 6.56 9.82
CA PHE A 60 -0.42 7.85 9.14
C PHE A 60 -1.66 8.69 9.42
N LEU A 61 -1.50 10.00 9.30
CA LEU A 61 -2.56 10.98 9.42
C LEU A 61 -3.11 11.33 8.04
N VAL A 62 -4.40 11.64 8.00
CA VAL A 62 -5.06 12.23 6.85
C VAL A 62 -5.76 13.50 7.34
N LEU A 63 -5.37 14.64 6.78
CA LEU A 63 -5.81 15.97 7.17
C LEU A 63 -6.50 16.65 5.99
N PRO A 64 -7.70 17.22 6.16
CA PRO A 64 -8.35 17.99 5.10
C PRO A 64 -7.57 19.27 4.75
N ILE A 65 -7.49 19.62 3.46
CA ILE A 65 -6.72 20.78 2.99
C ILE A 65 -7.27 22.11 3.51
N HIS A 66 -8.58 22.17 3.75
CA HIS A 66 -9.25 23.37 4.23
C HIS A 66 -9.16 23.55 5.76
N HIS A 67 -8.65 22.55 6.49
CA HIS A 67 -8.49 22.60 7.94
C HIS A 67 -7.01 22.77 8.31
N THR A 68 -6.50 23.99 8.13
CA THR A 68 -5.14 24.37 8.52
C THR A 68 -5.06 24.82 9.98
N GLY A 69 -3.84 24.84 10.54
CA GLY A 69 -3.56 25.24 11.91
C GLY A 69 -2.92 24.13 12.74
N ARG A 70 -3.08 24.21 14.06
CA ARG A 70 -2.54 23.22 14.99
C ARG A 70 -3.40 21.96 14.95
N VAL A 71 -2.79 20.83 14.60
CA VAL A 71 -3.45 19.52 14.59
C VAL A 71 -3.60 19.03 16.03
N ASP A 72 -4.79 18.53 16.36
CA ASP A 72 -5.06 17.92 17.66
C ASP A 72 -4.17 16.67 17.83
N PRO A 73 -3.41 16.52 18.94
CA PRO A 73 -2.68 15.29 19.23
C PRO A 73 -3.54 14.02 19.15
N GLN A 74 -4.84 14.13 19.48
CA GLN A 74 -5.81 13.04 19.47
C GLN A 74 -6.50 12.87 18.10
N HIS A 75 -6.06 13.60 17.06
CA HIS A 75 -6.62 13.48 15.72
C HIS A 75 -6.62 12.01 15.25
N PRO A 76 -7.75 11.51 14.72
CA PRO A 76 -7.87 10.14 14.26
C PRO A 76 -6.85 9.74 13.20
N ARG A 77 -6.37 8.51 13.27
CA ARG A 77 -5.29 8.00 12.41
C ARG A 77 -5.72 6.78 11.63
N VAL A 78 -5.02 6.52 10.54
CA VAL A 78 -5.12 5.23 9.84
C VAL A 78 -4.12 4.27 10.49
N CYS A 79 -4.62 3.25 11.17
CA CYS A 79 -3.86 2.32 11.99
C CYS A 79 -4.31 0.88 11.74
N GLY A 80 -3.76 0.23 10.71
CA GLY A 80 -3.91 -1.21 10.54
C GLY A 80 -2.71 -1.92 9.94
N HIS A 81 -1.56 -1.25 9.90
CA HIS A 81 -0.28 -1.87 9.62
C HIS A 81 0.39 -2.34 10.90
N SER A 82 0.92 -3.57 10.87
CA SER A 82 1.63 -4.14 12.02
C SER A 82 3.07 -3.61 12.14
N GLY A 83 3.65 -3.16 11.02
CA GLY A 83 4.97 -2.55 10.95
C GLY A 83 4.91 -1.09 10.52
N ARG A 84 6.04 -0.38 10.57
CA ARG A 84 6.12 1.04 10.20
C ARG A 84 5.62 1.28 8.78
N VAL A 85 4.83 2.33 8.58
CA VAL A 85 4.44 2.77 7.24
C VAL A 85 5.65 3.44 6.60
N LEU A 86 5.98 3.01 5.39
CA LEU A 86 7.16 3.48 4.66
C LEU A 86 6.78 4.55 3.65
N ASP A 87 5.67 4.37 2.93
CA ASP A 87 5.19 5.32 1.92
C ASP A 87 3.66 5.31 1.82
N VAL A 88 3.11 6.44 1.36
CA VAL A 88 1.67 6.66 1.18
C VAL A 88 1.43 7.42 -0.13
N LYS A 89 0.44 6.98 -0.92
CA LYS A 89 0.09 7.62 -2.20
C LYS A 89 -1.40 7.61 -2.45
N TRP A 90 -1.93 8.78 -2.81
CA TRP A 90 -3.30 8.93 -3.30
C TRP A 90 -3.46 8.30 -4.69
N ASN A 91 -4.64 7.75 -4.93
CA ASN A 91 -5.03 7.26 -6.24
C ASN A 91 -5.29 8.47 -7.18
N PRO A 92 -4.69 8.55 -8.38
CA PRO A 92 -4.91 9.66 -9.30
C PRO A 92 -6.33 9.72 -9.87
N PHE A 93 -7.12 8.65 -9.77
CA PHE A 93 -8.49 8.58 -10.26
C PHE A 93 -9.55 8.75 -9.17
N ASP A 94 -9.17 8.68 -7.89
CA ASP A 94 -10.08 8.73 -6.74
C ASP A 94 -9.43 9.43 -5.54
N ASP A 95 -9.89 10.65 -5.25
CA ASP A 95 -9.39 11.50 -4.17
C ASP A 95 -9.70 10.94 -2.76
N HIS A 96 -10.58 9.95 -2.66
CA HIS A 96 -10.91 9.28 -1.40
C HIS A 96 -10.18 7.95 -1.23
N CYS A 97 -9.36 7.53 -2.19
CA CYS A 97 -8.62 6.28 -2.14
C CYS A 97 -7.13 6.54 -1.91
N ILE A 98 -6.57 5.95 -0.86
CA ILE A 98 -5.14 6.03 -0.55
C ILE A 98 -4.54 4.64 -0.39
N ALA A 99 -3.34 4.43 -0.93
CA ALA A 99 -2.54 3.26 -0.66
C ALA A 99 -1.43 3.59 0.35
N SER A 100 -1.10 2.61 1.19
CA SER A 100 0.03 2.65 2.09
C SER A 100 0.82 1.35 2.03
N CYS A 101 2.15 1.45 2.16
CA CYS A 101 3.02 0.29 2.27
C CYS A 101 3.80 0.29 3.58
N SER A 102 4.19 -0.90 4.03
CA SER A 102 4.78 -1.09 5.35
C SER A 102 5.90 -2.12 5.37
N GLU A 103 6.65 -2.08 6.47
CA GLU A 103 7.59 -3.13 6.86
C GLU A 103 6.93 -4.49 7.11
N ASP A 104 5.61 -4.55 7.32
CA ASP A 104 4.85 -5.80 7.45
C ASP A 104 4.71 -6.62 6.16
N CYS A 105 5.41 -6.20 5.08
CA CYS A 105 5.40 -6.83 3.76
C CYS A 105 4.04 -6.77 3.06
N THR A 106 3.12 -5.92 3.53
CA THR A 106 1.80 -5.72 2.92
C THR A 106 1.66 -4.31 2.34
N VAL A 107 0.79 -4.22 1.33
CA VAL A 107 0.25 -2.95 0.87
C VAL A 107 -1.23 -2.92 1.19
N LYS A 108 -1.71 -1.84 1.80
CA LYS A 108 -3.11 -1.68 2.16
C LYS A 108 -3.71 -0.51 1.39
N ILE A 109 -4.95 -0.71 0.93
CA ILE A 109 -5.76 0.31 0.28
C ILE A 109 -6.84 0.73 1.27
N TRP A 110 -7.01 2.03 1.44
CA TRP A 110 -7.93 2.64 2.39
C TRP A 110 -8.88 3.58 1.67
N ASP A 111 -10.14 3.55 2.10
CA ASP A 111 -11.15 4.51 1.68
C ASP A 111 -11.29 5.57 2.78
N VAL A 112 -11.07 6.83 2.42
CA VAL A 112 -11.14 7.99 3.30
C VAL A 112 -12.53 8.62 3.19
N PRO A 113 -13.28 8.75 4.30
CA PRO A 113 -14.59 9.39 4.26
C PRO A 113 -14.52 10.84 3.77
N VAL A 114 -15.57 11.30 3.09
CA VAL A 114 -15.66 12.69 2.57
C VAL A 114 -15.55 13.72 3.70
N CYS A 115 -16.12 13.42 4.87
CA CYS A 115 -16.03 14.27 6.06
C CYS A 115 -14.67 14.17 6.79
N GLY A 116 -13.69 13.49 6.22
CA GLY A 116 -12.40 13.22 6.85
C GLY A 116 -12.44 12.03 7.82
N VAL A 117 -11.27 11.70 8.38
CA VAL A 117 -11.10 10.60 9.33
C VAL A 117 -11.65 11.04 10.69
N GLN A 118 -12.85 10.57 11.04
CA GLN A 118 -13.53 10.90 12.32
C GLN A 118 -13.17 9.93 13.45
N GLN A 119 -12.76 8.71 13.10
CA GLN A 119 -12.34 7.67 14.04
C GLN A 119 -11.13 6.94 13.46
N ASN A 120 -10.37 6.27 14.33
CA ASN A 120 -9.21 5.51 13.90
C ASN A 120 -9.57 4.45 12.86
N LEU A 121 -9.01 4.57 11.66
CA LEU A 121 -9.25 3.68 10.54
C LEU A 121 -8.37 2.44 10.67
N THR A 122 -8.95 1.33 11.14
CA THR A 122 -8.24 0.05 11.33
C THR A 122 -8.50 -0.94 10.19
N LYS A 123 -9.65 -0.83 9.53
CA LYS A 123 -10.08 -1.73 8.47
C LYS A 123 -9.70 -1.18 7.10
N ALA A 124 -8.76 -1.85 6.44
CA ALA A 124 -8.42 -1.57 5.05
C ALA A 124 -9.50 -2.11 4.10
N ARG A 125 -9.73 -1.43 2.97
CA ARG A 125 -10.60 -1.89 1.88
C ARG A 125 -10.05 -3.17 1.26
N LYS A 126 -8.74 -3.17 0.98
CA LYS A 126 -8.00 -4.31 0.44
C LYS A 126 -6.63 -4.39 1.08
N THR A 127 -6.19 -5.60 1.38
CA THR A 127 -4.80 -5.89 1.76
C THR A 127 -4.18 -6.73 0.66
N LEU A 128 -3.13 -6.22 0.04
CA LEU A 128 -2.34 -6.89 -0.98
C LEU A 128 -1.17 -7.60 -0.30
N ILE A 129 -1.12 -8.91 -0.45
CA ILE A 129 -0.11 -9.79 0.13
C ILE A 129 0.59 -10.48 -1.04
N GLY A 130 1.92 -10.42 -1.06
CA GLY A 130 2.71 -11.03 -2.14
C GLY A 130 4.20 -10.77 -2.02
N HIS A 131 4.60 -9.70 -1.34
CA HIS A 131 6.01 -9.45 -1.05
C HIS A 131 6.49 -10.31 0.12
N SER A 132 7.67 -10.89 -0.03
CA SER A 132 8.37 -11.62 1.03
C SER A 132 9.28 -10.73 1.89
N ARG A 133 9.31 -9.43 1.58
CA ARG A 133 10.14 -8.41 2.24
C ARG A 133 9.35 -7.10 2.35
N ARG A 134 9.84 -6.19 3.20
CA ARG A 134 9.28 -4.84 3.36
C ARG A 134 9.08 -4.13 2.03
N VAL A 135 7.94 -3.47 1.87
CA VAL A 135 7.61 -2.68 0.68
C VAL A 135 7.92 -1.24 0.98
N GLY A 136 8.96 -0.70 0.35
CA GLY A 136 9.46 0.64 0.67
C GLY A 136 8.83 1.76 -0.14
N LEU A 137 8.38 1.48 -1.37
CA LEU A 137 7.78 2.49 -2.24
C LEU A 137 6.51 1.93 -2.88
N ILE A 138 5.58 2.82 -3.18
CA ILE A 138 4.39 2.51 -3.97
C ILE A 138 4.17 3.62 -4.99
N GLU A 139 3.70 3.25 -6.18
CA GLU A 139 3.31 4.22 -7.20
C GLU A 139 2.08 3.71 -7.93
N TRP A 140 1.07 4.58 -8.07
CA TRP A 140 -0.12 4.29 -8.87
C TRP A 140 0.18 4.46 -10.36
N HIS A 141 -0.42 3.62 -11.19
CA HIS A 141 -0.31 3.80 -12.63
C HIS A 141 -1.08 5.06 -13.07
N PRO A 142 -0.47 5.96 -13.87
CA PRO A 142 -1.08 7.25 -14.20
C PRO A 142 -2.27 7.14 -15.17
N THR A 143 -2.42 6.03 -15.91
CA THR A 143 -3.45 5.89 -16.96
C THR A 143 -4.36 4.68 -16.79
N ALA A 144 -4.06 3.78 -15.85
CA ALA A 144 -4.80 2.54 -15.67
C ALA A 144 -5.31 2.48 -14.24
N GLU A 145 -6.62 2.39 -14.13
CA GLU A 145 -7.29 2.36 -12.84
C GLU A 145 -6.88 1.11 -12.06
N ASN A 146 -6.73 1.25 -10.74
CA ASN A 146 -6.48 0.13 -9.82
C ASN A 146 -5.15 -0.63 -10.03
N LEU A 147 -4.23 -0.10 -10.85
CA LEU A 147 -2.88 -0.63 -10.98
C LEU A 147 -1.95 0.12 -10.03
N LEU A 148 -1.29 -0.61 -9.14
CA LEU A 148 -0.32 -0.09 -8.18
C LEU A 148 0.95 -0.93 -8.23
N THR A 149 2.09 -0.26 -8.29
CA THR A 149 3.41 -0.89 -8.39
C THR A 149 4.15 -0.71 -7.07
N PRO A 150 4.22 -1.75 -6.23
CA PRO A 150 5.04 -1.76 -5.03
C PRO A 150 6.50 -2.08 -5.35
N SER A 151 7.44 -1.40 -4.69
CA SER A 151 8.87 -1.64 -4.86
C SER A 151 9.56 -1.91 -3.52
N THR A 152 10.51 -2.85 -3.54
CA THR A 152 11.33 -3.20 -2.39
C THR A 152 12.69 -2.50 -2.52
N PRO A 153 13.11 -1.66 -1.56
CA PRO A 153 14.43 -1.05 -1.60
C PRO A 153 15.48 -2.15 -1.41
N GLY A 154 16.29 -2.39 -2.46
CA GLY A 154 17.45 -3.30 -2.34
C GLY A 154 17.73 -4.27 -3.49
N ARG A 155 17.00 -4.26 -4.61
CA ARG A 155 17.46 -4.85 -5.89
C ARG A 155 16.54 -4.39 -7.01
N GLY A 156 17.13 -3.91 -8.11
CA GLY A 156 16.44 -3.89 -9.40
C GLY A 156 16.10 -5.34 -9.77
N ALA A 157 14.86 -5.72 -9.52
CA ALA A 157 14.30 -6.99 -9.99
C ALA A 157 12.92 -6.65 -10.53
N ILE A 158 12.87 -6.43 -11.85
CA ILE A 158 11.65 -6.47 -12.63
C ILE A 158 11.09 -7.88 -12.45
N CYS A 159 9.93 -8.02 -11.79
CA CYS A 159 9.19 -9.27 -11.81
C CYS A 159 8.52 -9.39 -13.19
N PRO A 160 8.89 -10.35 -14.05
CA PRO A 160 8.06 -10.66 -15.20
C PRO A 160 6.78 -11.31 -14.68
N GLY A 161 5.64 -10.68 -14.97
CA GLY A 161 4.34 -11.30 -14.77
C GLY A 161 4.22 -12.57 -15.62
N GLY A 162 3.71 -13.63 -15.02
CA GLY A 162 3.24 -14.81 -15.73
C GLY A 162 4.00 -16.09 -15.42
N SER A 163 3.53 -16.84 -14.42
CA SER A 163 3.19 -18.26 -14.63
C SER A 163 2.50 -18.82 -13.39
N GLN A 164 1.38 -19.48 -13.69
CA GLN A 164 0.49 -20.16 -12.76
C GLN A 164 1.24 -21.17 -11.89
N THR A 165 0.77 -21.25 -10.65
CA THR A 165 1.11 -22.25 -9.66
C THR A 165 0.94 -23.67 -10.20
N ARG A 166 2.01 -24.46 -10.25
CA ARG A 166 1.94 -25.92 -10.31
C ARG A 166 2.16 -26.47 -8.90
N PRO A 167 1.25 -27.28 -8.33
CA PRO A 167 1.49 -27.88 -7.02
C PRO A 167 2.59 -28.94 -7.12
N LYS A 168 3.59 -28.86 -6.23
CA LYS A 168 4.61 -29.89 -6.05
C LYS A 168 4.02 -31.06 -5.25
N SER A 169 3.99 -32.24 -5.84
CA SER A 169 3.76 -33.51 -5.16
C SER A 169 4.93 -33.83 -4.20
N PRO A 170 4.70 -34.31 -2.96
CA PRO A 170 5.77 -34.79 -2.11
C PRO A 170 6.19 -36.21 -2.51
N SER A 171 7.49 -36.39 -2.73
CA SER A 171 8.16 -37.67 -2.91
C SER A 171 8.47 -38.31 -1.54
N GLY A 172 7.99 -39.53 -1.30
CA GLY A 172 8.40 -40.36 -0.18
C GLY A 172 8.29 -41.84 -0.55
N ARG A 173 9.43 -42.48 -0.83
CA ARG A 173 9.58 -43.94 -0.98
C ARG A 173 9.58 -44.58 0.39
N THR A 174 8.81 -45.66 0.64
CA THR A 174 9.37 -46.96 1.11
C THR A 174 8.36 -48.12 1.03
N ALA A 175 8.86 -49.24 0.47
CA ALA A 175 8.59 -50.67 0.72
C ALA A 175 7.15 -51.27 0.68
N ALA A 176 7.04 -52.32 -0.16
CA ALA A 176 5.99 -53.35 -0.16
C ALA A 176 6.14 -54.33 1.03
N PRO A 177 5.15 -55.21 1.32
CA PRO A 177 5.14 -56.51 0.63
C PRO A 177 3.75 -57.12 0.28
N HIS A 178 3.76 -57.83 -0.86
CA HIS A 178 3.18 -59.16 -1.15
C HIS A 178 1.80 -59.64 -0.62
N THR A 179 0.89 -59.82 -1.59
CA THR A 179 -0.04 -60.97 -1.85
C THR A 179 -0.99 -61.47 -0.75
N ALA A 180 -2.31 -61.46 -1.03
CA ALA A 180 -3.03 -62.62 -1.60
C ALA A 180 -4.56 -62.40 -1.72
N ALA A 181 -5.07 -62.86 -2.87
CA ALA A 181 -6.36 -63.53 -3.09
C ALA A 181 -7.71 -62.87 -2.72
N SER A 182 -8.47 -62.58 -3.78
CA SER A 182 -9.95 -62.55 -3.82
C SER A 182 -10.50 -63.99 -3.69
N PRO A 183 -11.75 -64.23 -3.21
CA PRO A 183 -12.88 -64.19 -4.16
C PRO A 183 -14.29 -63.85 -3.58
N ARG A 184 -15.19 -63.47 -4.53
CA ARG A 184 -16.66 -63.74 -4.63
C ARG A 184 -17.60 -63.15 -3.57
N LYS A 185 -18.49 -62.22 -3.97
CA LYS A 185 -19.91 -62.38 -4.36
C LYS A 185 -20.83 -62.89 -3.24
N ASP A 186 -21.78 -62.03 -2.84
CA ASP A 186 -23.24 -62.27 -2.70
C ASP A 186 -23.87 -61.08 -1.93
N LEU A 187 -24.68 -60.22 -2.55
CA LEU A 187 -26.14 -60.33 -2.73
C LEU A 187 -26.92 -60.42 -1.40
N HIS A 188 -27.36 -59.29 -0.80
CA HIS A 188 -28.78 -59.13 -0.41
C HIS A 188 -29.19 -57.73 0.10
N ARG A 189 -30.31 -57.27 -0.49
CA ARG A 189 -31.48 -56.59 0.10
C ARG A 189 -31.37 -55.30 0.93
N GLN A 190 -31.99 -54.25 0.38
CA GLN A 190 -32.81 -53.28 1.13
C GLN A 190 -33.97 -53.98 1.87
N PRO A 191 -34.57 -53.31 2.87
CA PRO A 191 -35.86 -52.69 2.55
C PRO A 191 -36.04 -51.26 3.06
N ARG A 192 -36.91 -50.54 2.35
CA ARG A 192 -37.62 -49.33 2.78
C ARG A 192 -38.46 -49.62 4.04
N ALA A 193 -38.66 -48.62 4.90
CA ALA A 193 -39.94 -47.88 5.02
C ALA A 193 -40.01 -47.03 6.30
N ARG A 194 -40.57 -45.82 6.09
CA ARG A 194 -41.32 -44.93 6.98
C ARG A 194 -40.60 -44.28 8.16
#